data_AF-A0AB36SZN1-F1
#
_entry.id   AF-A0AB36SZN1-F1
#
_cell.length_a   1.000
_cell.length_b   1.000
_cell.length_c   1.000
_cell.angle_alpha   90.00
_cell.angle_beta   90.00
_cell.angle_gamma   90.00
#
_symmetry.space_group_name_H-M   'P 1'
#
loop_
_entity.id
_entity.type
_entity.pdbx_description
1 polymer ?
#
loop_
_entity_poly.entity_id
_entity_poly.type
_entity_poly.pdbx_seq_one_letter_code
_entity_poly.pdbx_strand_id
1 'polypeptide(L)'
;MNLKLTSKLERLRKSKKGIGACVLAAGVTAITMIPQSAYAHGFVEKPSSRAALCSQNYGALNLNCGNIMYEPQSLEAPKGFPDGGPIDGKIASAGGLFGGILDQQTSNRWFKNTIKGGANTFTWKYTAAHPTSNWHYYITKKGWDPNKPLTRAELEPIGTVKHDGSAASNNLTHTINVPTDRNGYHVILAVWDVADTSNAFYNVIDVNLVNNETPDTVAPSQPTELNASKVTADSVALTWKASTDNIGVKEYQVLRNGEVIDTVPGTTFIDKKLKANTEYTYTIKALDSAGNISKESEELKVKTTNEIPDIEAPTQPKGLHSMSTTATTVDLMWSPSEDNVGVDHYIVYRESAGVMNKIGTAANTSFMDKDLKANTSYKYVVTAVDLAGNESSRSDVLNVTTKSEDSTYEKWDARKAYTKGDRVVHEGKVYEAVQDHQGNGDSNWIFALSLWKPVLNK
;
A
#
# COMPACT_ATOMS: atom_id res chain seq x y z
N MET A 1 -53.20 -59.84 54.69
CA MET A 1 -53.37 -60.48 53.36
C MET A 1 -52.47 -59.70 52.40
N ASN A 2 -51.21 -60.05 52.14
CA ASN A 2 -50.54 -61.32 51.80
C ASN A 2 -50.80 -61.87 50.37
N LEU A 3 -49.75 -61.79 49.54
CA LEU A 3 -49.30 -62.74 48.49
C LEU A 3 -50.14 -62.82 47.18
N LYS A 4 -49.65 -63.24 46.00
CA LYS A 4 -48.38 -63.88 45.52
C LYS A 4 -48.21 -63.58 43.99
N LEU A 5 -47.03 -63.21 43.45
CA LEU A 5 -46.02 -64.02 42.71
C LEU A 5 -46.28 -64.49 41.24
N THR A 6 -45.36 -64.10 40.32
CA THR A 6 -44.62 -64.93 39.27
C THR A 6 -45.36 -65.64 38.11
N SER A 7 -44.80 -65.92 36.91
CA SER A 7 -43.50 -65.59 36.25
C SER A 7 -43.41 -65.99 34.74
N LYS A 8 -42.85 -65.09 33.89
CA LYS A 8 -41.75 -65.25 32.87
C LYS A 8 -41.68 -66.43 31.84
N LEU A 9 -41.54 -66.09 30.52
CA LEU A 9 -40.79 -66.74 29.37
C LEU A 9 -41.31 -66.21 27.98
N GLU A 10 -40.67 -66.39 26.80
CA GLU A 10 -39.45 -65.66 26.35
C GLU A 10 -39.43 -65.05 24.89
N ARG A 11 -38.81 -65.65 23.84
CA ARG A 11 -38.44 -64.96 22.54
C ARG A 11 -38.60 -65.74 21.20
N LEU A 12 -38.56 -64.95 20.08
CA LEU A 12 -38.23 -65.23 18.63
C LEU A 12 -39.43 -65.31 17.64
N ARG A 13 -39.41 -64.90 16.34
CA ARG A 13 -38.47 -64.16 15.44
C ARG A 13 -39.17 -63.61 14.14
N LYS A 14 -38.65 -62.49 13.59
CA LYS A 14 -38.89 -61.76 12.29
C LYS A 14 -39.56 -62.45 11.07
N SER A 15 -40.30 -61.67 10.25
CA SER A 15 -39.96 -61.36 8.81
C SER A 15 -40.75 -60.16 8.21
N LYS A 16 -40.34 -59.63 7.04
CA LYS A 16 -40.81 -58.39 6.36
C LYS A 16 -41.65 -58.64 5.09
N LYS A 17 -42.67 -57.80 4.85
CA LYS A 17 -42.82 -56.85 3.70
C LYS A 17 -44.30 -56.46 3.49
N GLY A 18 -44.59 -55.20 3.23
CA GLY A 18 -45.92 -54.71 2.84
C GLY A 18 -45.84 -53.30 2.26
N ILE A 19 -46.46 -53.10 1.10
CA ILE A 19 -46.61 -51.80 0.41
C ILE A 19 -47.88 -51.14 0.96
N GLY A 20 -47.87 -49.81 1.16
CA GLY A 20 -49.02 -49.05 1.67
C GLY A 20 -49.27 -47.80 0.86
N ALA A 21 -50.53 -47.58 0.46
CA ALA A 21 -50.93 -46.54 -0.47
C ALA A 21 -51.62 -45.34 0.20
N CYS A 22 -51.52 -44.21 -0.48
CA CYS A 22 -52.22 -42.93 -0.30
C CYS A 22 -53.72 -43.03 0.09
N VAL A 23 -54.22 -42.10 0.92
CA VAL A 23 -54.99 -40.89 0.49
C VAL A 23 -55.69 -40.20 1.70
N LEU A 24 -55.77 -38.85 1.65
CA LEU A 24 -56.61 -37.90 2.43
C LEU A 24 -56.36 -37.67 3.94
N ALA A 25 -55.70 -36.55 4.28
CA ALA A 25 -56.35 -35.32 4.81
C ALA A 25 -55.31 -34.28 5.28
N ALA A 26 -55.50 -32.98 4.97
CA ALA A 26 -55.28 -31.80 5.86
C ALA A 26 -55.08 -30.47 5.10
N GLY A 27 -55.65 -29.39 5.67
CA GLY A 27 -54.98 -28.08 5.80
C GLY A 27 -54.97 -27.12 4.60
N VAL A 28 -55.93 -26.20 4.56
CA VAL A 28 -55.76 -24.91 3.84
C VAL A 28 -54.73 -24.08 4.62
N THR A 29 -53.50 -24.01 4.12
CA THR A 29 -52.49 -23.07 4.62
C THR A 29 -52.46 -21.84 3.72
N ALA A 30 -52.86 -20.70 4.26
CA ALA A 30 -52.63 -19.41 3.61
C ALA A 30 -51.13 -19.14 3.61
N ILE A 31 -50.48 -19.30 2.46
CA ILE A 31 -49.08 -18.90 2.27
C ILE A 31 -49.07 -17.37 2.21
N THR A 32 -48.82 -16.73 3.35
CA THR A 32 -48.35 -15.34 3.36
C THR A 32 -47.00 -15.31 2.65
N MET A 33 -46.97 -14.78 1.43
CA MET A 33 -45.72 -14.50 0.73
C MET A 33 -44.94 -13.46 1.53
N ILE A 34 -43.97 -13.92 2.31
CA ILE A 34 -42.90 -13.07 2.80
C ILE A 34 -42.14 -12.60 1.55
N PRO A 35 -42.04 -11.29 1.28
CA PRO A 35 -41.25 -10.81 0.15
C PRO A 35 -39.81 -11.28 0.36
N GLN A 36 -39.26 -12.05 -0.58
CA GLN A 36 -37.87 -12.45 -0.51
C GLN A 36 -37.01 -11.20 -0.68
N SER A 37 -36.18 -10.90 0.33
CA SER A 37 -35.10 -9.93 0.23
C SER A 37 -34.05 -10.47 -0.75
N ALA A 38 -34.29 -10.31 -2.05
CA ALA A 38 -33.28 -10.60 -3.05
C ALA A 38 -32.20 -9.52 -2.93
N TYR A 39 -31.02 -9.91 -2.44
CA TYR A 39 -29.86 -9.05 -2.24
C TYR A 39 -29.27 -8.61 -3.60
N ALA A 40 -29.98 -7.71 -4.27
CA ALA A 40 -29.47 -6.95 -5.38
C ALA A 40 -28.45 -5.94 -4.89
N HIS A 41 -27.43 -5.69 -5.70
CA HIS A 41 -26.29 -4.90 -5.28
C HIS A 41 -25.59 -4.30 -6.50
N GLY A 42 -25.66 -2.98 -6.63
CA GLY A 42 -24.98 -2.27 -7.70
C GLY A 42 -24.92 -0.77 -7.50
N PHE A 43 -23.95 -0.15 -8.16
CA PHE A 43 -23.70 1.29 -8.10
C PHE A 43 -23.09 1.81 -9.40
N VAL A 44 -23.11 3.12 -9.59
CA VAL A 44 -22.47 3.76 -10.76
C VAL A 44 -20.98 3.96 -10.46
N GLU A 45 -20.13 3.20 -11.16
CA GLU A 45 -18.67 3.27 -11.04
C GLU A 45 -18.11 4.49 -11.79
N LYS A 46 -18.70 4.88 -12.93
CA LYS A 46 -18.25 6.02 -13.76
C LYS A 46 -19.42 6.76 -14.43
N PRO A 47 -19.44 8.11 -14.47
CA PRO A 47 -18.79 8.99 -13.48
C PRO A 47 -19.18 8.56 -12.06
N SER A 48 -18.22 8.51 -11.15
CA SER A 48 -18.37 7.77 -9.90
C SER A 48 -19.43 8.39 -9.00
N SER A 49 -20.36 7.56 -8.49
CA SER A 49 -21.42 8.03 -7.61
C SER A 49 -20.88 8.57 -6.28
N ARG A 50 -21.67 9.43 -5.63
CA ARG A 50 -21.38 10.01 -4.31
C ARG A 50 -20.96 8.94 -3.29
N ALA A 51 -21.66 7.80 -3.31
CA ALA A 51 -21.41 6.65 -2.46
C ALA A 51 -20.16 5.87 -2.87
N ALA A 52 -19.94 5.63 -4.17
CA ALA A 52 -18.73 4.98 -4.67
C ALA A 52 -17.48 5.74 -4.23
N LEU A 53 -17.47 7.06 -4.40
CA LEU A 53 -16.38 7.97 -4.00
C LEU A 53 -16.13 8.05 -2.47
N CYS A 54 -17.02 7.50 -1.64
CA CYS A 54 -16.74 7.32 -0.22
C CYS A 54 -15.81 6.11 0.06
N SER A 55 -15.75 5.15 -0.86
CA SER A 55 -14.97 3.93 -0.71
C SER A 55 -13.52 4.13 -1.09
N GLN A 56 -12.62 3.49 -0.33
CA GLN A 56 -11.18 3.45 -0.63
C GLN A 56 -10.89 2.84 -2.02
N ASN A 57 -11.72 1.89 -2.45
CA ASN A 57 -11.56 1.20 -3.73
C ASN A 57 -11.87 2.09 -4.96
N TYR A 58 -12.54 3.23 -4.76
CA TYR A 58 -12.94 4.16 -5.83
C TYR A 58 -12.49 5.61 -5.54
N GLY A 59 -11.41 5.77 -4.76
CA GLY A 59 -10.67 7.01 -4.62
C GLY A 59 -10.85 7.79 -3.31
N ALA A 60 -11.79 7.40 -2.44
CA ALA A 60 -12.03 8.04 -1.13
C ALA A 60 -12.15 9.59 -1.14
N LEU A 61 -12.60 10.17 -2.25
CA LEU A 61 -12.70 11.62 -2.44
C LEU A 61 -13.82 12.26 -1.62
N ASN A 62 -14.83 11.46 -1.22
CA ASN A 62 -15.87 11.89 -0.30
C ASN A 62 -15.57 11.38 1.11
N LEU A 63 -15.28 12.30 2.03
CA LEU A 63 -14.99 11.99 3.43
C LEU A 63 -16.26 12.01 4.31
N ASN A 64 -16.13 11.45 5.52
CA ASN A 64 -17.17 11.43 6.55
C ASN A 64 -18.51 10.84 6.06
N CYS A 65 -18.49 9.74 5.31
CA CYS A 65 -19.70 9.11 4.75
C CYS A 65 -20.37 8.07 5.67
N GLY A 66 -19.71 7.62 6.74
CA GLY A 66 -20.17 6.47 7.53
C GLY A 66 -20.09 5.15 6.76
N ASN A 67 -20.87 4.15 7.20
CA ASN A 67 -20.70 2.76 6.79
C ASN A 67 -20.82 2.50 5.28
N ILE A 68 -21.49 3.36 4.51
CA ILE A 68 -21.64 3.21 3.05
C ILE A 68 -20.29 3.15 2.31
N MET A 69 -19.19 3.63 2.90
CA MET A 69 -17.84 3.49 2.33
C MET A 69 -17.40 2.03 2.11
N TYR A 70 -17.97 1.09 2.85
CA TYR A 70 -17.68 -0.35 2.73
C TYR A 70 -18.62 -1.07 1.76
N GLU A 71 -19.78 -0.47 1.46
CA GLU A 71 -20.85 -1.11 0.68
C GLU A 71 -21.62 -0.15 -0.23
N PRO A 72 -20.94 0.60 -1.14
CA PRO A 72 -21.61 1.54 -2.05
C PRO A 72 -22.69 0.90 -2.93
N GLN A 73 -22.64 -0.42 -3.11
CA GLN A 73 -23.62 -1.23 -3.83
C GLN A 73 -25.00 -1.38 -3.14
N SER A 74 -25.15 -1.00 -1.86
CA SER A 74 -26.30 -1.35 -1.01
C SER A 74 -27.38 -0.26 -0.87
N LEU A 75 -27.41 0.75 -1.75
CA LEU A 75 -28.41 1.85 -1.70
C LEU A 75 -29.77 1.44 -2.28
N GLU A 76 -30.42 0.48 -1.64
CA GLU A 76 -31.72 -0.10 -2.03
C GLU A 76 -32.90 0.61 -1.36
N ALA A 77 -33.96 0.89 -2.12
CA ALA A 77 -35.24 1.37 -1.60
C ALA A 77 -36.41 0.94 -2.50
N PRO A 78 -37.70 1.15 -2.13
CA PRO A 78 -38.82 0.85 -3.02
C PRO A 78 -38.67 1.53 -4.40
N LYS A 79 -39.14 0.85 -5.47
CA LYS A 79 -39.08 1.37 -6.84
C LYS A 79 -40.23 2.32 -7.19
N GLY A 80 -40.23 2.83 -8.42
CA GLY A 80 -41.31 3.67 -8.96
C GLY A 80 -41.12 5.18 -8.74
N PHE A 81 -39.90 5.64 -8.49
CA PHE A 81 -39.59 7.07 -8.45
C PHE A 81 -39.90 7.73 -9.83
N PRO A 82 -40.52 8.94 -9.88
CA PRO A 82 -40.76 9.87 -8.78
C PRO A 82 -42.08 9.66 -8.02
N ASP A 83 -43.05 8.92 -8.56
CA ASP A 83 -44.38 8.79 -7.94
C ASP A 83 -44.36 7.95 -6.65
N GLY A 84 -43.38 7.04 -6.55
CA GLY A 84 -43.00 6.28 -5.35
C GLY A 84 -41.53 6.47 -4.98
N GLY A 85 -40.94 5.47 -4.33
CA GLY A 85 -39.54 5.46 -3.89
C GLY A 85 -39.20 6.37 -2.71
N PRO A 86 -37.90 6.63 -2.44
CA PRO A 86 -37.43 7.42 -1.30
C PRO A 86 -38.10 8.79 -1.19
N ILE A 87 -38.51 9.19 0.01
CA ILE A 87 -39.10 10.51 0.25
C ILE A 87 -38.11 11.65 -0.03
N ASP A 88 -38.62 12.86 -0.25
CA ASP A 88 -37.81 14.07 -0.45
C ASP A 88 -36.87 14.31 0.74
N GLY A 89 -35.64 14.73 0.47
CA GLY A 89 -34.57 14.82 1.47
C GLY A 89 -34.00 13.47 1.94
N LYS A 90 -34.45 12.34 1.39
CA LYS A 90 -33.92 10.99 1.63
C LYS A 90 -33.54 10.24 0.34
N ILE A 91 -33.47 10.95 -0.79
CA ILE A 91 -33.19 10.39 -2.12
C ILE A 91 -31.76 9.85 -2.20
N ALA A 92 -30.77 10.59 -1.70
CA ALA A 92 -29.36 10.24 -1.83
C ALA A 92 -28.93 9.06 -0.94
N SER A 93 -29.61 8.86 0.19
CA SER A 93 -29.41 7.75 1.12
C SER A 93 -30.39 6.57 0.94
N ALA A 94 -31.17 6.55 -0.15
CA ALA A 94 -32.17 5.51 -0.41
C ALA A 94 -33.13 5.29 0.79
N GLY A 95 -33.69 6.37 1.36
CA GLY A 95 -34.64 6.30 2.48
C GLY A 95 -34.03 6.49 3.88
N GLY A 96 -32.78 6.97 3.98
CA GLY A 96 -32.09 7.18 5.26
C GLY A 96 -31.13 6.05 5.65
N LEU A 97 -30.83 5.11 4.74
CA LEU A 97 -29.89 4.02 5.00
C LEU A 97 -28.50 4.57 5.38
N PHE A 98 -27.75 3.75 6.12
CA PHE A 98 -26.40 4.07 6.59
C PHE A 98 -26.28 5.40 7.35
N GLY A 99 -27.37 5.79 8.05
CA GLY A 99 -27.43 7.00 8.87
C GLY A 99 -27.82 8.28 8.11
N GLY A 100 -28.23 8.19 6.84
CA GLY A 100 -28.70 9.36 6.06
C GLY A 100 -27.61 10.39 5.75
N ILE A 101 -26.33 10.04 5.91
CA ILE A 101 -25.20 10.97 5.75
C ILE A 101 -25.11 11.51 4.31
N LEU A 102 -25.48 10.69 3.32
CA LEU A 102 -25.52 11.08 1.91
C LEU A 102 -26.56 12.17 1.59
N ASP A 103 -27.54 12.40 2.46
CA ASP A 103 -28.56 13.45 2.28
C ASP A 103 -28.06 14.85 2.67
N GLN A 104 -26.88 14.97 3.29
CA GLN A 104 -26.24 16.26 3.52
C GLN A 104 -26.03 16.95 2.18
N GLN A 105 -26.50 18.20 2.04
CA GLN A 105 -26.47 18.89 0.76
C GLN A 105 -26.06 20.35 0.96
N THR A 106 -24.81 20.65 0.63
CA THR A 106 -24.25 22.00 0.49
C THR A 106 -23.37 22.04 -0.76
N SER A 107 -23.15 23.24 -1.31
CA SER A 107 -22.33 23.45 -2.51
C SER A 107 -20.90 22.87 -2.41
N ASN A 108 -20.36 22.76 -1.20
CA ASN A 108 -19.02 22.29 -0.89
C ASN A 108 -18.95 20.88 -0.24
N ARG A 109 -20.07 20.18 0.01
CA ARG A 109 -20.05 18.90 0.76
C ARG A 109 -19.42 17.74 0.00
N TRP A 110 -19.60 17.69 -1.32
CA TRP A 110 -19.26 16.53 -2.16
C TRP A 110 -18.29 16.89 -3.29
N PHE A 111 -17.38 15.96 -3.58
CA PHE A 111 -16.55 15.96 -4.78
C PHE A 111 -17.43 15.93 -6.04
N LYS A 112 -17.01 16.61 -7.11
CA LYS A 112 -17.80 16.77 -8.34
C LYS A 112 -17.03 16.21 -9.53
N ASN A 113 -17.63 15.28 -10.25
CA ASN A 113 -17.09 14.78 -11.51
C ASN A 113 -17.26 15.87 -12.59
N THR A 114 -16.16 16.40 -13.14
CA THR A 114 -16.25 17.34 -14.26
C THR A 114 -16.65 16.61 -15.54
N ILE A 115 -17.79 17.00 -16.14
CA ILE A 115 -18.29 16.45 -17.41
C ILE A 115 -18.82 17.56 -18.32
N LYS A 116 -18.93 17.27 -19.62
CA LYS A 116 -19.63 18.13 -20.59
C LYS A 116 -21.07 17.63 -20.77
N GLY A 117 -21.99 18.50 -21.16
CA GLY A 117 -23.31 18.08 -21.65
C GLY A 117 -23.21 17.41 -23.02
N GLY A 118 -24.34 16.90 -23.51
CA GLY A 118 -24.39 15.95 -24.61
C GLY A 118 -24.23 14.51 -24.13
N ALA A 119 -23.84 13.62 -25.03
CA ALA A 119 -23.76 12.18 -24.78
C ALA A 119 -22.67 11.83 -23.75
N ASN A 120 -23.08 11.27 -22.62
CA ASN A 120 -22.21 10.80 -21.54
C ASN A 120 -22.44 9.31 -21.27
N THR A 121 -21.36 8.57 -21.02
CA THR A 121 -21.43 7.15 -20.69
C THR A 121 -21.45 6.95 -19.18
N PHE A 122 -22.50 6.29 -18.69
CA PHE A 122 -22.64 5.88 -17.28
C PHE A 122 -22.38 4.38 -17.17
N THR A 123 -21.33 4.00 -16.45
CA THR A 123 -20.95 2.60 -16.17
C THR A 123 -21.49 2.16 -14.81
N TRP A 124 -22.37 1.17 -14.80
CA TRP A 124 -22.79 0.46 -13.60
C TRP A 124 -21.88 -0.73 -13.29
N LYS A 125 -21.79 -1.07 -12.01
CA LYS A 125 -21.11 -2.24 -11.50
C LYS A 125 -22.05 -3.01 -10.58
N TYR A 126 -22.19 -4.31 -10.83
CA TYR A 126 -23.04 -5.20 -10.06
C TYR A 126 -22.17 -6.19 -9.30
N THR A 127 -22.28 -6.24 -7.97
CA THR A 127 -21.67 -7.32 -7.16
C THR A 127 -22.62 -8.50 -7.02
N ALA A 128 -23.91 -8.28 -7.23
CA ALA A 128 -24.92 -9.30 -7.51
C ALA A 128 -25.83 -8.78 -8.63
N ALA A 129 -25.85 -9.46 -9.78
CA ALA A 129 -26.71 -9.10 -10.91
C ALA A 129 -28.10 -9.74 -10.75
N HIS A 130 -29.15 -8.97 -11.01
CA HIS A 130 -30.56 -9.40 -10.85
C HIS A 130 -31.39 -9.09 -12.10
N PRO A 131 -32.52 -9.80 -12.31
CA PRO A 131 -33.53 -9.46 -13.29
C PRO A 131 -33.84 -7.96 -13.27
N THR A 132 -33.72 -7.29 -14.41
CA THR A 132 -33.82 -5.81 -14.48
C THR A 132 -34.95 -5.38 -15.39
N SER A 133 -35.75 -4.40 -14.93
CA SER A 133 -36.81 -3.78 -15.74
C SER A 133 -36.27 -2.63 -16.59
N ASN A 134 -35.56 -1.70 -15.96
CA ASN A 134 -34.98 -0.54 -16.64
C ASN A 134 -33.92 0.14 -15.75
N TRP A 135 -33.24 1.12 -16.33
CA TRP A 135 -32.56 2.19 -15.61
C TRP A 135 -33.15 3.52 -16.05
N HIS A 136 -33.25 4.47 -15.12
CA HIS A 136 -33.75 5.81 -15.43
C HIS A 136 -32.94 6.88 -14.70
N TYR A 137 -32.77 8.00 -15.38
CA TYR A 137 -31.81 9.04 -15.04
C TYR A 137 -32.51 10.39 -14.95
N TYR A 138 -32.15 11.17 -13.94
CA TYR A 138 -32.61 12.54 -13.72
C TYR A 138 -31.41 13.46 -13.48
N ILE A 139 -31.60 14.76 -13.69
CA ILE A 139 -30.66 15.79 -13.25
C ILE A 139 -31.40 16.88 -12.48
N THR A 140 -30.68 17.55 -11.58
CA THR A 140 -31.14 18.81 -10.98
C THR A 140 -31.39 19.87 -12.06
N LYS A 141 -32.53 20.58 -11.93
CA LYS A 141 -32.98 21.66 -12.80
C LYS A 141 -32.03 22.84 -12.83
N LYS A 142 -32.18 23.66 -13.88
CA LYS A 142 -31.53 24.97 -13.95
C LYS A 142 -32.03 25.87 -12.82
N GLY A 143 -31.10 26.40 -12.01
CA GLY A 143 -31.44 27.24 -10.86
C GLY A 143 -31.76 26.50 -9.57
N TRP A 144 -31.51 25.19 -9.48
CA TRP A 144 -31.62 24.44 -8.21
C TRP A 144 -30.72 25.05 -7.11
N ASP A 145 -31.14 24.91 -5.86
CA ASP A 145 -30.36 25.38 -4.70
C ASP A 145 -29.45 24.26 -4.16
N PRO A 146 -28.12 24.33 -4.36
CA PRO A 146 -27.19 23.28 -3.95
C PRO A 146 -27.02 23.15 -2.43
N ASN A 147 -27.65 24.04 -1.65
CA ASN A 147 -27.63 24.05 -0.18
C ASN A 147 -28.97 23.62 0.45
N LYS A 148 -29.91 23.12 -0.35
CA LYS A 148 -31.16 22.50 0.13
C LYS A 148 -31.14 20.99 -0.12
N PRO A 149 -31.83 20.18 0.72
CA PRO A 149 -31.95 18.74 0.50
C PRO A 149 -32.49 18.41 -0.89
N LEU A 150 -32.01 17.33 -1.50
CA LEU A 150 -32.47 16.90 -2.83
C LEU A 150 -33.93 16.44 -2.77
N THR A 151 -34.77 16.99 -3.64
CA THR A 151 -36.22 16.71 -3.73
C THR A 151 -36.64 16.41 -5.18
N ARG A 152 -37.82 15.82 -5.35
CA ARG A 152 -38.48 15.67 -6.67
C ARG A 152 -38.68 17.00 -7.40
N ALA A 153 -38.96 18.07 -6.66
CA ALA A 153 -39.19 19.40 -7.24
C ALA A 153 -37.95 19.91 -7.98
N GLU A 154 -36.75 19.59 -7.50
CA GLU A 154 -35.48 19.96 -8.11
C GLU A 154 -35.06 19.06 -9.28
N LEU A 155 -35.66 17.89 -9.48
CA LEU A 155 -35.22 16.89 -10.46
C LEU A 155 -36.08 16.88 -11.75
N GLU A 156 -35.44 16.60 -12.88
CA GLU A 156 -36.10 16.35 -14.18
C GLU A 156 -35.45 15.19 -14.94
N PRO A 157 -36.21 14.38 -15.71
CA PRO A 157 -35.68 13.19 -16.38
C PRO A 157 -34.79 13.54 -17.57
N ILE A 158 -33.69 12.80 -17.74
CA ILE A 158 -32.72 12.96 -18.84
C ILE A 158 -32.54 11.68 -19.69
N GLY A 159 -33.07 10.53 -19.25
CA GLY A 159 -33.08 9.32 -20.06
C GLY A 159 -33.60 8.08 -19.34
N THR A 160 -34.03 7.09 -20.13
CA THR A 160 -34.44 5.77 -19.64
C THR A 160 -33.87 4.70 -20.58
N VAL A 161 -33.19 3.71 -20.02
CA VAL A 161 -32.73 2.51 -20.72
C VAL A 161 -33.63 1.36 -20.30
N LYS A 162 -34.48 0.89 -21.21
CA LYS A 162 -35.31 -0.29 -20.97
C LYS A 162 -34.45 -1.55 -21.01
N HIS A 163 -34.81 -2.53 -20.18
CA HIS A 163 -34.18 -3.85 -20.18
C HIS A 163 -35.21 -4.93 -20.52
N ASP A 164 -34.75 -6.13 -20.85
CA ASP A 164 -35.56 -7.25 -21.32
C ASP A 164 -36.08 -8.16 -20.19
N GLY A 165 -35.85 -7.80 -18.92
CA GLY A 165 -36.14 -8.63 -17.75
C GLY A 165 -35.02 -9.61 -17.37
N SER A 166 -33.99 -9.78 -18.19
CA SER A 166 -32.84 -10.64 -17.85
C SER A 166 -31.91 -9.97 -16.81
N ALA A 167 -30.88 -10.69 -16.37
CA ALA A 167 -29.93 -10.20 -15.39
C ALA A 167 -29.05 -9.07 -15.95
N ALA A 168 -28.82 -8.03 -15.13
CA ALA A 168 -28.10 -6.79 -15.50
C ALA A 168 -26.66 -6.95 -16.05
N SER A 169 -26.07 -8.15 -16.05
CA SER A 169 -24.67 -8.42 -16.38
C SER A 169 -24.28 -8.18 -17.85
N ASN A 170 -25.26 -8.01 -18.73
CA ASN A 170 -25.08 -7.70 -20.16
C ASN A 170 -25.06 -6.19 -20.47
N ASN A 171 -25.62 -5.34 -19.59
CA ASN A 171 -25.80 -3.91 -19.81
C ASN A 171 -25.10 -3.10 -18.71
N LEU A 172 -23.77 -3.09 -18.78
CA LEU A 172 -22.91 -2.36 -17.83
C LEU A 172 -22.78 -0.87 -18.15
N THR A 173 -23.09 -0.42 -19.37
CA THR A 173 -22.86 0.96 -19.82
C THR A 173 -24.05 1.56 -20.55
N HIS A 174 -24.44 2.78 -20.16
CA HIS A 174 -25.57 3.50 -20.74
C HIS A 174 -25.14 4.88 -21.25
N THR A 175 -25.46 5.20 -22.51
CA THR A 175 -25.25 6.54 -23.06
C THR A 175 -26.47 7.40 -22.80
N ILE A 176 -26.32 8.45 -21.98
CA ILE A 176 -27.39 9.38 -21.60
C ILE A 176 -26.99 10.79 -22.04
N ASN A 177 -27.93 11.53 -22.64
CA ASN A 177 -27.70 12.93 -23.04
C ASN A 177 -27.93 13.84 -21.84
N VAL A 178 -26.84 14.37 -21.29
CA VAL A 178 -26.86 15.37 -20.21
C VAL A 178 -27.16 16.76 -20.81
N PRO A 179 -28.02 17.59 -20.20
CA PRO A 179 -28.37 18.90 -20.76
C PRO A 179 -27.17 19.84 -20.97
N THR A 180 -27.20 20.58 -22.08
CA THR A 180 -26.18 21.58 -22.47
C THR A 180 -26.56 23.02 -22.07
N ASP A 181 -27.74 23.23 -21.51
CA ASP A 181 -28.37 24.55 -21.22
C ASP A 181 -27.95 25.20 -19.88
N ARG A 182 -27.08 24.52 -19.13
CA ARG A 182 -26.67 24.84 -17.75
C ARG A 182 -25.20 24.50 -17.51
N ASN A 183 -24.58 25.13 -16.52
CA ASN A 183 -23.16 24.99 -16.18
C ASN A 183 -22.99 24.95 -14.65
N GLY A 184 -21.85 24.46 -14.18
CA GLY A 184 -21.51 24.40 -12.76
C GLY A 184 -22.09 23.16 -12.06
N TYR A 185 -22.26 23.26 -10.74
CA TYR A 185 -22.64 22.12 -9.90
C TYR A 185 -24.09 21.68 -10.14
N HIS A 186 -24.25 20.40 -10.48
CA HIS A 186 -25.52 19.70 -10.57
C HIS A 186 -25.41 18.30 -9.95
N VAL A 187 -26.55 17.68 -9.64
CA VAL A 187 -26.62 16.28 -9.20
C VAL A 187 -27.43 15.48 -10.22
N ILE A 188 -26.84 14.38 -10.69
CA ILE A 188 -27.52 13.38 -11.51
C ILE A 188 -27.99 12.25 -10.59
N LEU A 189 -29.25 11.84 -10.68
CA LEU A 189 -29.78 10.65 -10.02
C LEU A 189 -29.89 9.53 -11.05
N ALA A 190 -29.18 8.43 -10.84
CA ALA A 190 -29.32 7.19 -11.59
C ALA A 190 -30.06 6.16 -10.74
N VAL A 191 -31.14 5.59 -11.29
CA VAL A 191 -31.97 4.58 -10.63
C VAL A 191 -31.95 3.29 -11.44
N TRP A 192 -31.82 2.16 -10.76
CA TRP A 192 -31.88 0.81 -11.34
C TRP A 192 -33.10 0.06 -10.79
N ASP A 193 -34.10 -0.19 -11.64
CA ASP A 193 -35.33 -0.91 -11.28
C ASP A 193 -35.15 -2.43 -11.40
N VAL A 194 -35.19 -3.14 -10.27
CA VAL A 194 -35.14 -4.60 -10.23
C VAL A 194 -36.51 -5.17 -10.60
N ALA A 195 -36.55 -6.18 -11.48
CA ALA A 195 -37.79 -6.67 -12.09
C ALA A 195 -38.60 -7.57 -11.16
N ASP A 196 -37.92 -8.47 -10.44
CA ASP A 196 -38.51 -9.51 -9.59
C ASP A 196 -38.71 -9.09 -8.12
N THR A 197 -38.33 -7.86 -7.75
CA THR A 197 -38.57 -7.28 -6.43
C THR A 197 -39.42 -6.00 -6.51
N SER A 198 -39.84 -5.47 -5.35
CA SER A 198 -40.46 -4.15 -5.19
C SER A 198 -39.46 -2.98 -5.15
N ASN A 199 -38.17 -3.24 -5.37
CA ASN A 199 -37.09 -2.31 -5.00
C ASN A 199 -36.25 -1.85 -6.20
N ALA A 200 -35.47 -0.80 -5.97
CA ALA A 200 -34.57 -0.17 -6.91
C ALA A 200 -33.33 0.39 -6.20
N PHE A 201 -32.24 0.59 -6.94
CA PHE A 201 -30.98 1.13 -6.41
C PHE A 201 -30.80 2.59 -6.80
N TYR A 202 -30.57 3.45 -5.80
CA TYR A 202 -30.53 4.91 -5.96
C TYR A 202 -29.10 5.43 -5.84
N ASN A 203 -28.53 5.90 -6.95
CA ASN A 203 -27.17 6.43 -7.02
C ASN A 203 -27.19 7.89 -7.44
N VAL A 204 -26.89 8.81 -6.51
CA VAL A 204 -26.63 10.21 -6.86
C VAL A 204 -25.16 10.41 -7.28
N ILE A 205 -24.95 11.26 -8.27
CA ILE A 205 -23.65 11.57 -8.87
C ILE A 205 -23.52 13.08 -8.90
N ASP A 206 -22.58 13.60 -8.12
CA ASP A 206 -22.24 15.02 -8.11
C ASP A 206 -21.39 15.34 -9.35
N VAL A 207 -21.82 16.32 -10.14
CA VAL A 207 -21.19 16.71 -11.41
C VAL A 207 -20.93 18.21 -11.49
N ASN A 208 -19.85 18.59 -12.16
CA ASN A 208 -19.56 19.96 -12.56
C ASN A 208 -19.68 20.06 -14.09
N LEU A 209 -20.74 20.72 -14.59
CA LEU A 209 -21.02 20.83 -16.02
C LEU A 209 -20.26 21.98 -16.65
N VAL A 210 -19.42 21.68 -17.65
CA VAL A 210 -18.63 22.67 -18.41
C VAL A 210 -19.07 22.68 -19.88
N ASN A 211 -20.23 23.31 -20.12
CA ASN A 211 -20.89 23.41 -21.43
C ASN A 211 -20.50 24.64 -22.25
N ASN A 212 -20.19 25.75 -21.59
CA ASN A 212 -20.00 27.07 -22.23
C ASN A 212 -18.54 27.57 -22.22
N GLU A 213 -17.56 26.69 -22.02
CA GLU A 213 -16.18 27.06 -22.30
C GLU A 213 -15.99 27.10 -23.82
N THR A 214 -15.94 28.32 -24.37
CA THR A 214 -15.17 28.57 -25.59
C THR A 214 -13.77 27.97 -25.34
N PRO A 215 -13.22 27.15 -26.25
CA PRO A 215 -11.87 26.63 -26.09
C PRO A 215 -10.94 27.79 -25.76
N ASP A 216 -10.17 27.68 -24.68
CA ASP A 216 -9.21 28.73 -24.37
C ASP A 216 -8.12 28.70 -25.44
N THR A 217 -7.99 29.80 -26.17
CA THR A 217 -7.01 29.97 -27.26
C THR A 217 -6.02 31.09 -26.95
N VAL A 218 -6.07 31.65 -25.75
CA VAL A 218 -5.15 32.69 -25.31
C VAL A 218 -4.03 32.00 -24.56
N ALA A 219 -2.79 32.33 -24.93
CA ALA A 219 -1.64 31.79 -24.22
C ALA A 219 -1.32 32.64 -22.98
N PRO A 220 -0.81 32.02 -21.89
CA PRO A 220 -0.27 32.73 -20.75
C PRO A 220 0.73 33.83 -21.13
N SER A 221 0.81 34.86 -20.30
CA SER A 221 1.83 35.90 -20.46
C SER A 221 3.25 35.30 -20.43
N GLN A 222 4.18 35.94 -21.13
CA GLN A 222 5.60 35.61 -21.06
C GLN A 222 6.09 35.67 -19.60
N PRO A 223 6.76 34.62 -19.06
CA PRO A 223 7.44 34.70 -17.78
C PRO A 223 8.55 35.75 -17.83
N THR A 224 8.79 36.45 -16.72
CA THR A 224 9.77 37.56 -16.63
C THR A 224 10.51 37.51 -15.30
N GLU A 225 11.56 38.33 -15.16
CA GLU A 225 12.41 38.41 -13.96
C GLU A 225 13.07 37.05 -13.63
N LEU A 226 13.49 36.33 -14.68
CA LEU A 226 14.24 35.07 -14.55
C LEU A 226 15.63 35.34 -13.97
N ASN A 227 15.91 34.77 -12.80
CA ASN A 227 17.15 34.97 -12.07
C ASN A 227 17.66 33.66 -11.44
N ALA A 228 18.98 33.57 -11.24
CA ALA A 228 19.61 32.53 -10.44
C ALA A 228 19.77 32.99 -8.98
N SER A 229 19.08 32.30 -8.07
CA SER A 229 19.11 32.59 -6.62
C SER A 229 20.30 31.94 -5.90
N LYS A 230 20.79 30.81 -6.43
CA LYS A 230 22.01 30.12 -5.96
C LYS A 230 22.67 29.37 -7.12
N VAL A 231 23.99 29.39 -7.15
CA VAL A 231 24.82 28.69 -8.13
C VAL A 231 25.92 27.93 -7.37
N THR A 232 26.15 26.68 -7.72
CA THR A 232 27.24 25.83 -7.20
C THR A 232 28.04 25.24 -8.37
N ALA A 233 28.88 24.24 -8.09
CA ALA A 233 29.58 23.47 -9.11
C ALA A 233 28.64 22.54 -9.91
N ASP A 234 27.59 22.03 -9.27
CA ASP A 234 26.73 20.95 -9.78
C ASP A 234 25.26 21.36 -9.95
N SER A 235 24.86 22.54 -9.51
CA SER A 235 23.45 22.95 -9.46
C SER A 235 23.22 24.46 -9.59
N VAL A 236 22.06 24.81 -10.13
CA VAL A 236 21.56 26.18 -10.30
C VAL A 236 20.12 26.25 -9.82
N ALA A 237 19.84 27.12 -8.85
CA ALA A 237 18.49 27.40 -8.37
C ALA A 237 17.91 28.62 -9.11
N LEU A 238 16.89 28.39 -9.91
CA LEU A 238 16.19 29.39 -10.73
C LEU A 238 14.92 29.88 -10.03
N THR A 239 14.63 31.16 -10.21
CA THR A 239 13.40 31.83 -9.75
C THR A 239 12.92 32.79 -10.84
N TRP A 240 11.62 32.88 -11.06
CA TRP A 240 11.02 33.85 -11.99
C TRP A 240 9.70 34.41 -11.42
N LYS A 241 9.15 35.43 -12.08
CA LYS A 241 7.84 36.00 -11.78
C LYS A 241 6.73 35.18 -12.44
N ALA A 242 5.64 34.97 -11.71
CA ALA A 242 4.49 34.25 -12.21
C ALA A 242 3.88 34.94 -13.46
N SER A 243 3.56 34.14 -14.46
CA SER A 243 2.72 34.54 -15.58
C SER A 243 1.26 34.68 -15.16
N THR A 244 0.50 35.48 -15.92
CA THR A 244 -0.95 35.62 -15.79
C THR A 244 -1.65 35.13 -17.04
N ASP A 245 -2.89 34.68 -16.88
CA ASP A 245 -3.73 34.13 -17.95
C ASP A 245 -5.21 34.43 -17.67
N ASN A 246 -6.09 34.35 -18.67
CA ASN A 246 -7.53 34.60 -18.53
C ASN A 246 -8.31 33.49 -17.81
N ILE A 247 -7.85 32.24 -17.86
CA ILE A 247 -8.42 31.12 -17.10
C ILE A 247 -7.46 30.67 -16.00
N GLY A 248 -6.17 30.52 -16.32
CA GLY A 248 -5.12 30.27 -15.33
C GLY A 248 -3.93 29.48 -15.85
N VAL A 249 -2.74 29.87 -15.39
CA VAL A 249 -1.49 29.15 -15.65
C VAL A 249 -1.46 27.85 -14.84
N LYS A 250 -1.18 26.73 -15.51
CA LYS A 250 -1.09 25.38 -14.94
C LYS A 250 0.33 25.05 -14.48
N GLU A 251 1.32 25.31 -15.33
CA GLU A 251 2.71 24.88 -15.13
C GLU A 251 3.69 25.67 -16.01
N TYR A 252 4.98 25.48 -15.76
CA TYR A 252 6.08 26.13 -16.46
C TYR A 252 7.08 25.08 -16.98
N GLN A 253 7.39 25.11 -18.28
CA GLN A 253 8.51 24.37 -18.84
C GLN A 253 9.81 25.12 -18.57
N VAL A 254 10.79 24.41 -18.01
CA VAL A 254 12.15 24.91 -17.83
C VAL A 254 13.02 24.40 -18.98
N LEU A 255 13.61 25.32 -19.73
CA LEU A 255 14.51 24.99 -20.84
C LEU A 255 15.96 25.28 -20.44
N ARG A 256 16.87 24.37 -20.82
CA ARG A 256 18.32 24.55 -20.71
C ARG A 256 18.95 24.31 -22.06
N ASN A 257 19.71 25.29 -22.54
CA ASN A 257 20.36 25.29 -23.85
C ASN A 257 19.37 25.02 -25.02
N GLY A 258 18.10 25.43 -24.86
CA GLY A 258 17.02 25.24 -25.84
C GLY A 258 16.20 23.96 -25.68
N GLU A 259 16.60 23.01 -24.82
CA GLU A 259 15.86 21.76 -24.57
C GLU A 259 15.06 21.84 -23.26
N VAL A 260 13.82 21.36 -23.25
CA VAL A 260 13.00 21.23 -22.03
C VAL A 260 13.63 20.17 -21.12
N ILE A 261 14.04 20.57 -19.92
CA ILE A 261 14.63 19.65 -18.92
C ILE A 261 13.65 19.23 -17.82
N ASP A 262 12.64 20.05 -17.52
CA ASP A 262 11.58 19.71 -16.57
C ASP A 262 10.31 20.58 -16.81
N THR A 263 9.21 20.24 -16.15
CA THR A 263 7.97 21.03 -16.11
C THR A 263 7.44 21.11 -14.68
N VAL A 264 7.30 22.32 -14.14
CA VAL A 264 6.99 22.56 -12.72
C VAL A 264 5.74 23.43 -12.53
N PRO A 265 4.91 23.18 -11.49
CA PRO A 265 3.69 23.97 -11.23
C PRO A 265 3.97 25.32 -10.56
N GLY A 266 5.20 25.56 -10.06
CA GLY A 266 5.59 26.77 -9.35
C GLY A 266 6.60 27.63 -10.11
N THR A 267 7.00 28.76 -9.53
CA THR A 267 7.91 29.73 -10.16
C THR A 267 9.38 29.58 -9.73
N THR A 268 9.76 28.36 -9.33
CA THR A 268 11.09 28.02 -8.81
C THR A 268 11.51 26.64 -9.29
N PHE A 269 12.77 26.48 -9.66
CA PHE A 269 13.35 25.19 -10.05
C PHE A 269 14.80 25.06 -9.57
N ILE A 270 15.27 23.84 -9.33
CA ILE A 270 16.69 23.59 -9.02
C ILE A 270 17.21 22.55 -10.00
N ASP A 271 17.98 23.01 -10.97
CA ASP A 271 18.74 22.14 -11.86
C ASP A 271 19.93 21.54 -11.09
N LYS A 272 20.24 20.26 -11.33
CA LYS A 272 21.23 19.47 -10.58
C LYS A 272 22.00 18.55 -11.52
N LYS A 273 23.14 18.03 -11.05
CA LYS A 273 24.06 17.18 -11.83
C LYS A 273 24.63 17.91 -13.06
N LEU A 274 24.80 19.23 -12.93
CA LEU A 274 25.53 20.06 -13.88
C LEU A 274 27.02 19.74 -13.80
N LYS A 275 27.75 20.12 -14.85
CA LYS A 275 29.21 20.12 -14.84
C LYS A 275 29.70 21.43 -14.25
N ALA A 276 30.77 21.38 -13.47
CA ALA A 276 31.43 22.57 -12.94
C ALA A 276 32.06 23.44 -14.03
N ASN A 277 32.30 24.72 -13.71
CA ASN A 277 32.92 25.73 -14.57
C ASN A 277 32.29 25.82 -15.98
N THR A 278 31.02 25.43 -16.13
CA THR A 278 30.32 25.28 -17.40
C THR A 278 29.21 26.32 -17.49
N GLU A 279 29.09 26.98 -18.65
CA GLU A 279 28.02 27.95 -18.91
C GLU A 279 26.78 27.24 -19.45
N TYR A 280 25.62 27.59 -18.89
CA TYR A 280 24.30 27.11 -19.27
C TYR A 280 23.39 28.31 -19.54
N THR A 281 22.55 28.21 -20.57
CA THR A 281 21.53 29.22 -20.87
C THR A 281 20.15 28.66 -20.50
N TYR A 282 19.35 29.44 -19.77
CA TYR A 282 18.02 29.05 -19.33
C TYR A 282 16.94 29.98 -19.88
N THR A 283 15.80 29.42 -20.27
CA THR A 283 14.55 30.13 -20.59
C THR A 283 13.35 29.38 -20.00
N ILE A 284 12.24 30.08 -19.75
CA ILE A 284 11.01 29.52 -19.19
C ILE A 284 9.84 29.77 -20.14
N LYS A 285 8.94 28.79 -20.30
CA LYS A 285 7.61 28.95 -20.92
C LYS A 285 6.53 28.66 -19.89
N ALA A 286 5.44 29.42 -19.89
CA ALA A 286 4.22 29.13 -19.13
C ALA A 286 3.22 28.37 -19.99
N LEU A 287 2.46 27.47 -19.37
CA LEU A 287 1.43 26.64 -19.98
C LEU A 287 0.14 26.71 -19.16
N ASP A 288 -1.00 26.76 -19.83
CA ASP A 288 -2.33 26.71 -19.20
C ASP A 288 -2.90 25.28 -19.15
N SER A 289 -4.18 25.14 -18.78
CA SER A 289 -4.88 23.85 -18.76
C SER A 289 -5.49 23.43 -20.11
N ALA A 290 -5.52 24.32 -21.11
CA ALA A 290 -5.97 24.05 -22.47
C ALA A 290 -4.84 23.58 -23.40
N GLY A 291 -3.58 23.82 -23.01
CA GLY A 291 -2.37 23.49 -23.75
C GLY A 291 -1.77 24.67 -24.53
N ASN A 292 -2.21 25.91 -24.31
CA ASN A 292 -1.54 27.07 -24.91
C ASN A 292 -0.22 27.35 -24.19
N ILE A 293 0.78 27.80 -24.95
CA ILE A 293 2.16 27.99 -24.47
C ILE A 293 2.59 29.43 -24.72
N SER A 294 3.17 30.07 -23.70
CA SER A 294 3.69 31.42 -23.79
C SER A 294 4.91 31.53 -24.71
N LYS A 295 5.33 32.77 -25.01
CA LYS A 295 6.71 33.03 -25.44
C LYS A 295 7.69 32.64 -24.33
N GLU A 296 8.93 32.33 -24.72
CA GLU A 296 10.06 32.15 -23.80
C GLU A 296 10.34 33.45 -23.04
N SER A 297 10.75 33.34 -21.78
CA SER A 297 11.33 34.45 -21.01
C SER A 297 12.57 35.04 -21.70
N GLU A 298 13.11 36.11 -21.14
CA GLU A 298 14.51 36.48 -21.38
C GLU A 298 15.48 35.30 -21.12
N GLU A 299 16.58 35.26 -21.88
CA GLU A 299 17.66 34.31 -21.67
C GLU A 299 18.47 34.65 -20.40
N LEU A 300 18.59 33.70 -19.49
CA LEU A 300 19.50 33.80 -18.36
C LEU A 300 20.73 32.91 -18.59
N LYS A 301 21.91 33.51 -18.72
CA LYS A 301 23.19 32.79 -18.78
C LYS A 301 23.79 32.65 -17.39
N VAL A 302 24.05 31.41 -16.97
CA VAL A 302 24.58 31.07 -15.67
C VAL A 302 25.78 30.16 -15.85
N LYS A 303 26.90 30.51 -15.20
CA LYS A 303 28.10 29.67 -15.19
C LYS A 303 28.26 29.02 -13.81
N THR A 304 28.31 27.69 -13.76
CA THR A 304 28.57 26.95 -12.52
C THR A 304 29.93 27.29 -11.94
N THR A 305 30.08 27.20 -10.63
CA THR A 305 31.38 27.41 -9.97
C THR A 305 32.35 26.28 -10.29
N ASN A 306 33.63 26.43 -9.94
CA ASN A 306 34.54 25.28 -9.92
C ASN A 306 34.08 24.27 -8.87
N GLU A 307 34.41 22.99 -9.05
CA GLU A 307 34.42 22.03 -7.95
C GLU A 307 35.49 22.47 -6.96
N ILE A 308 35.12 22.50 -5.67
CA ILE A 308 36.09 22.54 -4.59
C ILE A 308 36.35 21.06 -4.27
N PRO A 309 37.58 20.54 -4.44
CA PRO A 309 37.88 19.17 -4.06
C PRO A 309 37.57 18.98 -2.58
N ASP A 310 36.91 17.89 -2.25
CA ASP A 310 36.70 17.55 -0.85
C ASP A 310 38.02 17.08 -0.23
N ILE A 311 38.37 17.69 0.90
CA ILE A 311 39.63 17.47 1.63
C ILE A 311 39.40 17.23 3.13
N GLU A 312 38.14 17.28 3.56
CA GLU A 312 37.76 16.92 4.92
C GLU A 312 37.56 15.40 4.95
N ALA A 313 38.10 14.74 5.97
CA ALA A 313 38.00 13.29 6.10
C ALA A 313 36.86 12.95 7.06
N PRO A 314 36.19 11.79 6.88
CA PRO A 314 35.14 11.36 7.79
C PRO A 314 35.58 11.35 9.25
N THR A 315 34.62 11.58 10.14
CA THR A 315 34.84 11.41 11.58
C THR A 315 35.32 9.99 11.91
N GLN A 316 36.20 9.89 12.90
CA GLN A 316 36.74 8.61 13.41
C GLN A 316 35.60 7.65 13.80
N PRO A 317 35.57 6.39 13.30
CA PRO A 317 34.60 5.39 13.73
C PRO A 317 34.68 5.12 15.23
N LYS A 318 33.53 5.12 15.91
CA LYS A 318 33.43 4.95 17.38
C LYS A 318 32.69 3.66 17.75
N GLY A 319 32.90 3.21 18.98
CA GLY A 319 32.16 2.07 19.53
C GLY A 319 32.46 0.74 18.82
N LEU A 320 33.68 0.54 18.32
CA LEU A 320 34.11 -0.74 17.75
C LEU A 320 34.05 -1.85 18.81
N HIS A 321 33.22 -2.85 18.59
CA HIS A 321 33.02 -4.00 19.47
C HIS A 321 32.81 -5.29 18.66
N SER A 322 32.86 -6.43 19.34
CA SER A 322 32.49 -7.72 18.74
C SER A 322 31.08 -8.12 19.15
N MET A 323 30.28 -8.55 18.16
CA MET A 323 28.93 -9.06 18.35
C MET A 323 28.91 -10.57 18.62
N SER A 324 29.83 -11.32 18.01
CA SER A 324 29.99 -12.75 18.26
C SER A 324 31.40 -13.25 17.95
N THR A 325 31.81 -14.32 18.63
CA THR A 325 33.08 -15.01 18.39
C THR A 325 32.85 -16.53 18.30
N THR A 326 33.61 -17.18 17.42
CA THR A 326 33.73 -18.64 17.33
C THR A 326 35.21 -19.05 17.49
N ALA A 327 35.55 -20.30 17.19
CA ALA A 327 36.93 -20.73 17.11
C ALA A 327 37.69 -20.12 15.90
N THR A 328 36.97 -19.77 14.83
CA THR A 328 37.57 -19.36 13.54
C THR A 328 37.03 -18.04 12.98
N THR A 329 36.10 -17.37 13.67
CA THR A 329 35.49 -16.11 13.23
C THR A 329 35.32 -15.11 14.36
N VAL A 330 35.37 -13.82 14.01
CA VAL A 330 35.00 -12.68 14.86
C VAL A 330 34.08 -11.77 14.05
N ASP A 331 32.90 -11.49 14.59
CA ASP A 331 31.93 -10.55 14.03
C ASP A 331 32.10 -9.18 14.71
N LEU A 332 32.37 -8.15 13.91
CA LEU A 332 32.69 -6.79 14.34
C LEU A 332 31.56 -5.82 13.99
N MET A 333 31.27 -4.88 14.89
CA MET A 333 30.31 -3.81 14.64
C MET A 333 30.78 -2.49 15.27
N TRP A 334 30.41 -1.36 14.68
CA TRP A 334 30.74 -0.01 15.15
C TRP A 334 29.60 0.97 14.89
N SER A 335 29.71 2.20 15.40
CA SER A 335 28.79 3.30 15.10
C SER A 335 29.13 3.98 13.77
N PRO A 336 28.16 4.46 12.98
CA PRO A 336 28.42 5.20 11.76
C PRO A 336 29.30 6.44 11.99
N SER A 337 30.17 6.71 11.02
CA SER A 337 30.86 7.99 10.88
C SER A 337 30.00 9.00 10.13
N GLU A 338 30.15 10.27 10.49
CA GLU A 338 29.62 11.44 9.80
C GLU A 338 30.72 12.10 8.94
N ASP A 339 30.29 12.78 7.87
CA ASP A 339 31.12 13.43 6.84
C ASP A 339 30.32 14.57 6.16
N ASN A 340 31.00 15.56 5.57
CA ASN A 340 30.38 16.72 4.92
C ASN A 340 29.73 16.43 3.56
N VAL A 341 30.16 15.39 2.85
CA VAL A 341 29.55 14.92 1.58
C VAL A 341 28.95 13.52 1.75
N GLY A 342 29.66 12.60 2.40
CA GLY A 342 29.17 11.28 2.77
C GLY A 342 30.26 10.21 2.81
N VAL A 343 30.12 9.29 3.77
CA VAL A 343 30.98 8.11 3.90
C VAL A 343 30.64 7.07 2.84
N ASP A 344 31.63 6.65 2.06
CA ASP A 344 31.53 5.61 1.02
C ASP A 344 31.68 4.20 1.62
N HIS A 345 32.77 3.98 2.38
CA HIS A 345 33.04 2.68 2.99
C HIS A 345 33.93 2.79 4.24
N TYR A 346 34.06 1.68 4.95
CA TYR A 346 34.98 1.50 6.06
C TYR A 346 36.11 0.54 5.67
N ILE A 347 37.33 0.80 6.12
CA ILE A 347 38.46 -0.13 5.99
C ILE A 347 38.69 -0.79 7.35
N VAL A 348 38.72 -2.12 7.35
CA VAL A 348 38.98 -2.93 8.55
C VAL A 348 40.42 -3.42 8.53
N TYR A 349 41.13 -3.15 9.63
CA TYR A 349 42.51 -3.56 9.83
C TYR A 349 42.61 -4.57 10.97
N ARG A 350 43.53 -5.54 10.83
CA ARG A 350 43.89 -6.51 11.87
C ARG A 350 45.39 -6.50 12.10
N GLU A 351 45.82 -6.61 13.35
CA GLU A 351 47.23 -6.73 13.68
C GLU A 351 47.80 -8.09 13.22
N SER A 352 48.95 -8.05 12.55
CA SER A 352 49.78 -9.21 12.25
C SER A 352 51.24 -8.80 12.42
N ALA A 353 52.01 -9.57 13.20
CA ALA A 353 53.40 -9.26 13.56
C ALA A 353 53.64 -7.81 14.08
N GLY A 354 52.66 -7.26 14.82
CA GLY A 354 52.74 -5.90 15.38
C GLY A 354 52.37 -4.77 14.40
N VAL A 355 51.93 -5.09 13.18
CA VAL A 355 51.50 -4.12 12.15
C VAL A 355 50.02 -4.29 11.85
N MET A 356 49.27 -3.18 11.79
CA MET A 356 47.87 -3.17 11.36
C MET A 356 47.79 -3.32 9.83
N ASN A 357 47.30 -4.47 9.36
CA ASN A 357 47.15 -4.80 7.95
C ASN A 357 45.67 -4.73 7.54
N LYS A 358 45.36 -4.17 6.37
CA LYS A 358 43.99 -4.15 5.82
C LYS A 358 43.55 -5.59 5.53
N ILE A 359 42.43 -6.00 6.13
CA ILE A 359 41.83 -7.33 5.90
C ILE A 359 40.56 -7.28 5.04
N GLY A 360 39.95 -6.10 4.87
CA GLY A 360 38.80 -5.93 3.99
C GLY A 360 38.20 -4.53 4.04
N THR A 361 37.06 -4.38 3.39
CA THR A 361 36.22 -3.18 3.42
C THR A 361 34.76 -3.55 3.70
N ALA A 362 33.99 -2.61 4.23
CA ALA A 362 32.55 -2.76 4.45
C ALA A 362 31.82 -1.47 4.07
N ALA A 363 30.72 -1.56 3.32
CA ALA A 363 29.83 -0.43 3.07
C ALA A 363 28.88 -0.14 4.26
N ASN A 364 28.70 -1.14 5.13
CA ASN A 364 27.90 -1.03 6.36
C ASN A 364 28.83 -1.02 7.59
N THR A 365 28.29 -0.70 8.76
CA THR A 365 29.05 -0.60 10.02
C THR A 365 29.33 -1.94 10.71
N SER A 366 29.54 -3.00 9.93
CA SER A 366 29.81 -4.35 10.41
C SER A 366 30.73 -5.13 9.47
N PHE A 367 31.56 -6.02 10.02
CA PHE A 367 32.47 -6.87 9.24
C PHE A 367 32.73 -8.21 9.95
N MET A 368 32.61 -9.31 9.20
CA MET A 368 32.91 -10.65 9.71
C MET A 368 34.30 -11.10 9.26
N ASP A 369 35.23 -11.15 10.20
CA ASP A 369 36.55 -11.74 9.99
C ASP A 369 36.50 -13.27 10.14
N LYS A 370 37.25 -13.97 9.29
CA LYS A 370 37.18 -15.43 9.10
C LYS A 370 38.57 -16.06 9.04
N ASP A 371 38.60 -17.39 9.04
CA ASP A 371 39.81 -18.21 8.92
C ASP A 371 40.83 -17.90 10.02
N LEU A 372 40.32 -17.55 11.20
CA LEU A 372 41.09 -17.30 12.41
C LEU A 372 41.52 -18.61 13.08
N LYS A 373 42.57 -18.52 13.88
CA LYS A 373 43.02 -19.61 14.75
C LYS A 373 42.23 -19.57 16.06
N ALA A 374 41.92 -20.74 16.61
CA ALA A 374 41.29 -20.87 17.91
C ALA A 374 42.17 -20.37 19.05
N ASN A 375 41.55 -19.96 20.16
CA ASN A 375 42.20 -19.47 21.38
C ASN A 375 43.32 -18.44 21.13
N THR A 376 43.11 -17.56 20.14
CA THR A 376 44.11 -16.59 19.67
C THR A 376 43.56 -15.18 19.81
N SER A 377 44.35 -14.28 20.39
CA SER A 377 44.00 -12.86 20.54
C SER A 377 44.36 -12.09 19.27
N TYR A 378 43.39 -11.32 18.77
CA TYR A 378 43.49 -10.45 17.61
C TYR A 378 43.19 -9.01 18.01
N LYS A 379 43.88 -8.05 17.38
CA LYS A 379 43.58 -6.62 17.52
C LYS A 379 42.99 -6.07 16.24
N TYR A 380 41.97 -5.24 16.36
CA TYR A 380 41.25 -4.61 15.26
C TYR A 380 41.18 -3.10 15.42
N VAL A 381 41.24 -2.39 14.29
CA VAL A 381 40.87 -0.97 14.16
C VAL A 381 40.15 -0.76 12.84
N VAL A 382 39.29 0.25 12.80
CA VAL A 382 38.49 0.61 11.61
C VAL A 382 38.70 2.08 11.27
N THR A 383 38.74 2.41 9.99
CA THR A 383 38.64 3.79 9.46
C THR A 383 37.40 3.92 8.58
N ALA A 384 36.92 5.14 8.40
CA ALA A 384 35.93 5.51 7.40
C ALA A 384 36.63 6.22 6.24
N VAL A 385 36.08 6.09 5.03
CA VAL A 385 36.55 6.73 3.80
C VAL A 385 35.35 7.39 3.13
N ASP A 386 35.49 8.64 2.71
CA ASP A 386 34.46 9.39 1.98
C ASP A 386 34.44 9.03 0.47
N LEU A 387 33.60 9.74 -0.28
CA LEU A 387 33.52 9.62 -1.75
C LEU A 387 34.72 10.24 -2.49
N ALA A 388 35.54 11.07 -1.84
CA ALA A 388 36.72 11.70 -2.43
C ALA A 388 38.02 10.89 -2.21
N GLY A 389 38.00 9.90 -1.29
CA GLY A 389 39.13 9.07 -0.90
C GLY A 389 39.86 9.53 0.36
N ASN A 390 39.34 10.50 1.12
CA ASN A 390 39.91 10.93 2.39
C ASN A 390 39.64 9.87 3.47
N GLU A 391 40.69 9.35 4.12
CA GLU A 391 40.59 8.32 5.16
C GLU A 391 40.63 8.95 6.57
N SER A 392 39.69 8.55 7.43
CA SER A 392 39.58 9.02 8.80
C SER A 392 40.80 8.61 9.66
N SER A 393 40.93 9.22 10.84
CA SER A 393 41.71 8.60 11.91
C SER A 393 41.16 7.21 12.25
N ARG A 394 42.05 6.27 12.62
CA ARG A 394 41.69 4.92 13.09
C ARG A 394 40.89 4.98 14.38
N SER A 395 39.89 4.11 14.51
CA SER A 395 39.15 3.87 15.75
C SER A 395 40.05 3.49 16.92
N ASP A 396 39.49 3.49 18.12
CA ASP A 396 40.09 2.79 19.26
C ASP A 396 40.37 1.31 18.92
N VAL A 397 41.41 0.76 19.55
CA VAL A 397 41.85 -0.64 19.32
C VAL A 397 40.94 -1.60 20.09
N LEU A 398 40.24 -2.45 19.35
CA LEU A 398 39.48 -3.57 19.92
C LEU A 398 40.38 -4.82 20.00
N ASN A 399 40.49 -5.42 21.18
CA ASN A 399 41.15 -6.71 21.38
C ASN A 399 40.09 -7.81 21.54
N VAL A 400 40.16 -8.89 20.76
CA VAL A 400 39.22 -10.01 20.79
C VAL A 400 39.98 -11.34 20.77
N THR A 401 39.65 -12.25 21.68
CA THR A 401 40.18 -13.63 21.66
C THR A 401 39.13 -14.57 21.06
N THR A 402 39.50 -15.36 20.05
CA THR A 402 38.67 -16.45 19.53
C THR A 402 38.46 -17.53 20.58
N LYS A 403 37.34 -18.26 20.49
CA LYS A 403 37.08 -19.40 21.38
C LYS A 403 38.09 -20.52 21.12
N SER A 404 38.24 -21.44 22.06
CA SER A 404 38.88 -22.72 21.78
C SER A 404 38.10 -23.49 20.72
N GLU A 405 38.77 -24.35 19.96
CA GLU A 405 38.09 -25.40 19.19
C GLU A 405 37.31 -26.28 20.15
N ASP A 406 36.00 -26.42 19.92
CA ASP A 406 35.26 -27.56 20.46
C ASP A 406 35.88 -28.80 19.85
N SER A 407 36.51 -29.60 20.71
CA SER A 407 37.19 -30.81 20.27
C SER A 407 36.12 -31.75 19.72
N THR A 408 36.23 -32.14 18.45
CA THR A 408 35.31 -33.11 17.83
C THR A 408 35.63 -34.51 18.36
N TYR A 409 35.27 -34.76 19.61
CA TYR A 409 35.39 -36.07 20.23
C TYR A 409 34.51 -37.08 19.49
N GLU A 410 34.96 -38.31 19.41
CA GLU A 410 34.24 -39.38 18.72
C GLU A 410 32.88 -39.62 19.41
N LYS A 411 31.85 -39.99 18.65
CA LYS A 411 30.57 -40.36 19.27
C LYS A 411 30.75 -41.64 20.08
N TRP A 412 30.23 -41.68 21.30
CA TRP A 412 30.32 -42.88 22.14
C TRP A 412 29.61 -44.08 21.49
N ASP A 413 30.30 -45.23 21.46
CA ASP A 413 29.81 -46.51 20.99
C ASP A 413 29.84 -47.52 22.15
N ALA A 414 28.68 -48.04 22.53
CA ALA A 414 28.51 -48.99 23.62
C ALA A 414 29.27 -50.33 23.44
N ARG A 415 29.83 -50.61 22.25
CA ARG A 415 30.58 -51.84 21.93
C ARG A 415 32.07 -51.61 21.67
N LYS A 416 32.56 -50.37 21.72
CA LYS A 416 33.97 -50.06 21.48
C LYS A 416 34.84 -50.29 22.73
N ALA A 417 36.12 -50.58 22.53
CA ALA A 417 37.13 -50.56 23.58
C ALA A 417 37.62 -49.13 23.82
N TYR A 418 37.73 -48.74 25.09
CA TYR A 418 38.23 -47.41 25.49
C TYR A 418 39.35 -47.56 26.50
N THR A 419 40.36 -46.72 26.38
CA THR A 419 41.50 -46.58 27.29
C THR A 419 41.29 -45.38 28.22
N LYS A 420 41.92 -45.42 29.39
CA LYS A 420 41.85 -44.35 30.38
C LYS A 420 42.32 -43.01 29.81
N GLY A 421 41.43 -42.03 29.80
CA GLY A 421 41.66 -40.70 29.24
C GLY A 421 41.01 -40.47 27.86
N ASP A 422 40.50 -41.52 27.20
CA ASP A 422 39.73 -41.36 25.96
C ASP A 422 38.49 -40.50 26.20
N ARG A 423 38.17 -39.64 25.23
CA ARG A 423 37.03 -38.70 25.31
C ARG A 423 36.06 -38.88 24.15
N VAL A 424 34.78 -38.83 24.48
CA VAL A 424 33.66 -39.09 23.56
C VAL A 424 32.51 -38.10 23.75
N VAL A 425 31.71 -37.88 22.71
CA VAL A 425 30.42 -37.18 22.82
C VAL A 425 29.28 -38.19 22.98
N HIS A 426 28.43 -37.98 23.97
CA HIS A 426 27.13 -38.62 24.11
C HIS A 426 26.08 -37.58 24.51
N GLU A 427 24.94 -37.54 23.81
CA GLU A 427 23.85 -36.57 24.06
C GLU A 427 24.30 -35.10 24.19
N GLY A 428 25.28 -34.69 23.36
CA GLY A 428 25.83 -33.34 23.38
C GLY A 428 26.73 -33.00 24.58
N LYS A 429 27.05 -33.99 25.43
CA LYS A 429 27.99 -33.86 26.55
C LYS A 429 29.26 -34.66 26.26
N VAL A 430 30.39 -34.16 26.77
CA VAL A 430 31.68 -34.84 26.68
C VAL A 430 31.87 -35.72 27.90
N TYR A 431 32.31 -36.96 27.69
CA TYR A 431 32.69 -37.89 28.75
C TYR A 431 34.13 -38.34 28.56
N GLU A 432 34.87 -38.52 29.66
CA GLU A 432 36.24 -39.03 29.68
C GLU A 432 36.29 -40.38 30.41
N ALA A 433 36.91 -41.39 29.80
CA ALA A 433 37.05 -42.73 30.37
C ALA A 433 38.00 -42.70 31.59
N VAL A 434 37.54 -43.20 32.74
CA VAL A 434 38.34 -43.16 33.99
C VAL A 434 39.23 -44.40 34.18
N GLN A 435 38.97 -45.46 33.41
CA GLN A 435 39.76 -46.69 33.32
C GLN A 435 39.56 -47.39 31.97
N ASP A 436 40.49 -48.27 31.62
CA ASP A 436 40.41 -49.12 30.44
C ASP A 436 39.21 -50.08 30.56
N HIS A 437 38.38 -50.16 29.51
CA HIS A 437 37.24 -51.08 29.48
C HIS A 437 36.79 -51.44 28.05
N GLN A 438 36.15 -52.60 27.92
CA GLN A 438 35.52 -53.07 26.69
C GLN A 438 34.00 -52.90 26.80
N GLY A 439 33.40 -52.10 25.93
CA GLY A 439 31.95 -51.96 25.84
C GLY A 439 31.26 -53.28 25.45
N ASN A 440 30.16 -53.62 26.12
CA ASN A 440 29.38 -54.84 25.87
C ASN A 440 27.96 -54.57 25.33
N GLY A 441 27.69 -53.35 24.84
CA GLY A 441 26.44 -52.96 24.17
C GLY A 441 25.32 -52.44 25.09
N ASP A 442 25.56 -52.29 26.39
CA ASP A 442 24.62 -51.64 27.33
C ASP A 442 24.71 -50.12 27.20
N SER A 443 23.60 -49.48 26.79
CA SER A 443 23.50 -48.04 26.57
C SER A 443 23.69 -47.19 27.83
N ASN A 444 23.55 -47.76 29.03
CA ASN A 444 23.64 -47.01 30.28
C ASN A 444 25.08 -46.82 30.77
N TRP A 445 26.05 -47.55 30.21
CA TRP A 445 27.44 -47.56 30.70
C TRP A 445 28.13 -46.20 30.62
N ILE A 446 27.74 -45.33 29.66
CA ILE A 446 28.23 -43.95 29.56
C ILE A 446 27.92 -43.09 30.81
N PHE A 447 26.92 -43.48 31.60
CA PHE A 447 26.56 -42.83 32.87
C PHE A 447 27.19 -43.51 34.10
N ALA A 448 27.89 -44.64 33.94
CA ALA A 448 28.54 -45.32 35.04
C ALA A 448 29.79 -44.55 35.48
N LEU A 449 29.73 -43.92 36.66
CA LEU A 449 30.82 -43.10 37.22
C LEU A 449 32.14 -43.86 37.45
N SER A 450 32.08 -45.20 37.50
CA SER A 450 33.25 -46.08 37.55
C SER A 450 33.93 -46.29 36.18
N LEU A 451 33.29 -45.90 35.07
CA LEU A 451 33.82 -46.03 33.71
C LEU A 451 34.02 -44.68 33.04
N TRP A 452 33.14 -43.70 33.31
CA TRP A 452 33.11 -42.39 32.66
C TRP A 452 32.90 -41.26 33.66
N LYS A 453 33.59 -40.12 33.45
CA LYS A 453 33.28 -38.84 34.12
C LYS A 453 32.83 -37.81 33.07
N PRO A 454 31.78 -37.02 33.33
CA PRO A 454 31.43 -35.90 32.46
C PRO A 454 32.50 -34.81 32.53
N VAL A 455 32.91 -34.31 31.37
CA VAL A 455 33.82 -33.16 31.25
C VAL A 455 32.95 -31.90 31.13
N LEU A 456 33.11 -30.98 32.08
CA LEU A 456 32.48 -29.66 32.01
C LEU A 456 33.31 -28.77 31.09
N ASN A 457 32.81 -28.49 29.88
CA ASN A 457 33.32 -27.38 29.08
C ASN A 457 33.08 -26.08 29.86
N LYS A 458 34.12 -25.25 29.99
CA LYS A 458 34.09 -23.92 30.60
C LYS A 458 34.18 -22.85 29.52
#